data_AF-E4NQI8-F1
#
_entry.id   AF-E4NQI8-F1
#
_cell.length_a   1.000
_cell.length_b   1.000
_cell.length_c   1.000
_cell.angle_alpha   90.00
_cell.angle_beta   90.00
_cell.angle_gamma   90.00
#
_symmetry.space_group_name_H-M   'P 1'
#
loop_
_entity.id
_entity.type
_entity.pdbx_description
1 polymer ?
#
loop_
_entity_poly.entity_id
_entity_poly.type
_entity_poly.pdbx_seq_one_letter_code
_entity_poly.pdbx_strand_id
1 'polypeptide(L)'
;MTSRRYNGESESVTGDTPVVSVSDLAVELGGTSILESVDLAVDEGTFVGLIGPNGAGKTTLLRALNGAISPARGSVIISGEMVHSLSSKATSRLVATVPQDTSLTFNFDVRQTIRMGRTPHRSRFGGWREDDESAVERALDRTQTAELSERTVSDLSGGERQRVLIARALAQETPVLLLDEPTASLDINHQVRTLELVRDLVGEGKTAIAAIHDLNLAAHYCDELVLLSDGRVVATGPPASVLTETNLEGAFGANAVVTHHPVTGSVYVTALPDQRSDAEKAQGHIHVVGGGGTAARYLYLLSAAGYEVSVGALNEGDTDTETARSLGLDVVTVNPFSAVGDAAQAEVATRVAEADCVVVADVEVGTGNLANLRAAAEAERIVLVEERPFGERNYAGEAGRSAYNRLRERGVVVSSADVLSAVQTQLAEHGQPPLDSESVGTTSSE
;
A
#
# COMPACT_ATOMS: atom_id res chain seq x y z
N MET A 1 15.21 60.20 -22.00
CA MET A 1 13.87 59.70 -22.38
C MET A 1 14.04 58.27 -22.86
N THR A 2 13.56 57.20 -22.22
CA THR A 2 12.64 57.08 -21.10
C THR A 2 12.90 55.71 -20.48
N SER A 3 13.15 55.71 -19.17
CA SER A 3 13.15 54.54 -18.31
C SER A 3 11.77 53.87 -18.36
N ARG A 4 11.71 52.55 -18.58
CA ARG A 4 10.52 51.76 -18.26
C ARG A 4 10.93 50.70 -17.25
N ARG A 5 10.73 51.05 -15.99
CA ARG A 5 10.72 50.13 -14.84
C ARG A 5 9.61 49.11 -15.08
N TYR A 6 9.95 47.83 -15.08
CA TYR A 6 9.01 46.77 -14.74
C TYR A 6 9.24 46.46 -13.27
N ASN A 7 8.40 47.05 -12.42
CA ASN A 7 8.09 46.53 -11.09
C ASN A 7 6.88 45.63 -11.28
N GLY A 8 7.04 44.35 -10.97
CA GLY A 8 5.98 43.35 -10.93
C GLY A 8 6.36 42.36 -9.85
N GLU A 9 6.05 42.76 -8.62
CA GLU A 9 5.78 41.93 -7.44
C GLU A 9 6.52 40.59 -7.37
N SER A 10 7.67 40.63 -6.68
CA SER A 10 8.22 39.47 -6.01
C SER A 10 7.22 39.02 -4.94
N GLU A 11 6.39 38.02 -5.26
CA GLU A 11 5.81 37.17 -4.23
C GLU A 11 6.97 36.60 -3.41
N SER A 12 7.07 37.06 -2.17
CA SER A 12 7.99 36.51 -1.18
C SER A 12 7.52 35.10 -0.82
N VAL A 13 7.95 34.12 -1.61
CA VAL A 13 7.96 32.73 -1.18
C VAL A 13 9.02 32.66 -0.08
N THR A 14 8.58 32.67 1.17
CA THR A 14 9.38 32.21 2.30
C THR A 14 9.58 30.70 2.13
N GLY A 15 10.46 30.32 1.20
CA GLY A 15 10.84 28.93 0.98
C GLY A 15 11.88 28.57 2.03
N ASP A 16 11.45 27.91 3.10
CA ASP A 16 12.39 27.25 4.01
C ASP A 16 13.26 26.31 3.19
N THR A 17 14.57 26.37 3.44
CA THR A 17 15.53 25.48 2.77
C THR A 17 15.34 24.08 3.34
N PRO A 18 15.20 23.03 2.50
CA PRO A 18 14.97 21.68 3.00
C PRO A 18 16.11 21.23 3.92
N VAL A 19 15.77 20.52 5.00
CA VAL A 19 16.75 20.03 5.98
C VAL A 19 17.59 18.88 5.43
N VAL A 20 17.07 18.11 4.48
CA VAL A 20 17.84 17.15 3.68
C VAL A 20 17.65 17.48 2.22
N SER A 21 18.75 17.61 1.48
CA SER A 21 18.74 17.77 0.03
C SER A 21 19.76 16.83 -0.61
N VAL A 22 19.30 16.05 -1.58
CA VAL A 22 20.08 15.14 -2.40
C VAL A 22 19.92 15.58 -3.85
N SER A 23 21.03 15.71 -4.57
CA SER A 23 21.02 16.16 -5.97
C SER A 23 21.90 15.30 -6.84
N ASP A 24 21.31 14.76 -7.92
CA ASP A 24 21.96 13.89 -8.92
C ASP A 24 22.87 12.81 -8.30
N LEU A 25 22.39 12.19 -7.21
CA LEU A 25 23.19 11.24 -6.45
C LEU A 25 23.35 9.93 -7.21
N ALA A 26 24.60 9.53 -7.42
CA ALA A 26 24.96 8.23 -7.96
C ALA A 26 25.90 7.50 -7.01
N VAL A 27 25.63 6.21 -6.76
CA VAL A 27 26.44 5.37 -5.88
C VAL A 27 26.78 4.07 -6.57
N GLU A 28 28.07 3.75 -6.64
CA GLU A 28 28.59 2.51 -7.19
C GLU A 28 29.23 1.67 -6.10
N LEU A 29 28.91 0.37 -6.05
CA LEU A 29 29.51 -0.60 -5.13
C LEU A 29 30.07 -1.78 -5.93
N GLY A 30 31.37 -2.04 -5.79
CA GLY A 30 32.01 -3.16 -6.48
C GLY A 30 31.93 -3.11 -8.01
N GLY A 31 31.79 -1.90 -8.59
CA GLY A 31 31.64 -1.69 -10.04
C GLY A 31 30.20 -1.79 -10.55
N THR A 32 29.22 -2.02 -9.68
CA THR A 32 27.80 -2.02 -10.02
C THR A 32 27.17 -0.70 -9.58
N SER A 33 26.44 -0.04 -10.48
CA SER A 33 25.61 1.12 -10.13
C SER A 33 24.43 0.67 -9.27
N ILE A 34 24.30 1.23 -8.08
CA ILE A 34 23.23 0.90 -7.11
C ILE A 34 22.20 2.03 -7.02
N LEU A 35 22.65 3.28 -7.11
CA LEU A 35 21.79 4.47 -7.21
C LEU A 35 22.23 5.28 -8.42
N GLU A 36 21.26 5.84 -9.13
CA GLU A 36 21.53 6.60 -10.35
C GLU A 36 20.62 7.83 -10.44
N SER A 37 21.22 9.02 -10.44
CA SER A 37 20.50 10.32 -10.59
C SER A 37 19.35 10.48 -9.59
N VAL A 38 19.61 10.17 -8.32
CA VAL A 38 18.61 10.32 -7.24
C VAL A 38 18.56 11.78 -6.79
N ASP A 39 17.36 12.37 -6.85
CA ASP A 39 17.02 13.67 -6.30
C ASP A 39 15.99 13.49 -5.16
N LEU A 40 16.21 14.18 -4.04
CA LEU A 40 15.33 14.13 -2.87
C LEU A 40 15.43 15.44 -2.09
N ALA A 41 14.29 15.96 -1.64
CA ALA A 41 14.22 17.05 -0.69
C ALA A 41 13.31 16.63 0.48
N VAL A 42 13.72 16.92 1.71
CA VAL A 42 12.92 16.67 2.91
C VAL A 42 12.91 17.93 3.76
N ASP A 43 11.72 18.37 4.13
CA ASP A 43 11.51 19.53 4.98
C ASP A 43 11.66 19.19 6.47
N GLU A 44 11.84 20.21 7.30
CA GLU A 44 11.90 20.02 8.76
C GLU A 44 10.56 19.52 9.30
N GLY A 45 10.61 18.56 10.23
CA GLY A 45 9.40 18.03 10.86
C GLY A 45 8.59 17.08 9.97
N THR A 46 9.19 16.54 8.91
CA THR A 46 8.55 15.57 8.02
C THR A 46 8.98 14.14 8.34
N PHE A 47 8.02 13.20 8.34
CA PHE A 47 8.31 11.77 8.36
C PHE A 47 8.25 11.19 6.94
N VAL A 48 9.40 10.88 6.35
CA VAL A 48 9.53 10.31 5.01
C VAL A 48 9.73 8.80 5.05
N GLY A 49 8.90 8.06 4.32
CA GLY A 49 9.04 6.62 4.10
C GLY A 49 9.74 6.31 2.78
N LEU A 50 10.94 5.71 2.83
CA LEU A 50 11.58 5.10 1.66
C LEU A 50 10.98 3.72 1.42
N ILE A 51 10.28 3.56 0.30
CA ILE A 51 9.65 2.31 -0.12
C ILE A 51 10.23 1.84 -1.46
N GLY A 52 10.02 0.56 -1.80
CA GLY A 52 10.51 -0.03 -3.04
C GLY A 52 10.87 -1.50 -2.87
N PRO A 53 11.09 -2.25 -3.96
CA PRO A 53 11.45 -3.66 -3.90
C PRO A 53 12.80 -3.88 -3.21
N ASN A 54 13.08 -5.14 -2.89
CA ASN A 54 14.40 -5.55 -2.40
C ASN A 54 15.45 -5.26 -3.47
N GLY A 55 16.59 -4.69 -3.06
CA GLY A 55 17.65 -4.30 -3.97
C GLY A 55 17.47 -2.92 -4.65
N ALA A 56 16.36 -2.21 -4.41
CA ALA A 56 16.14 -0.86 -5.00
C ALA A 56 17.12 0.24 -4.54
N GLY A 57 17.97 -0.05 -3.54
CA GLY A 57 18.98 0.90 -3.05
C GLY A 57 18.60 1.71 -1.81
N LYS A 58 17.48 1.41 -1.13
CA LYS A 58 17.03 2.11 0.10
C LYS A 58 18.11 2.25 1.17
N THR A 59 18.70 1.13 1.61
CA THR A 59 19.79 1.11 2.58
C THR A 59 21.04 1.83 2.06
N THR A 60 21.32 1.76 0.76
CA THR A 60 22.44 2.48 0.13
C THR A 60 22.22 3.99 0.18
N LEU A 61 20.98 4.46 -0.05
CA LEU A 61 20.61 5.87 0.08
C LEU A 61 20.77 6.34 1.52
N LEU A 62 20.27 5.59 2.50
CA LEU A 62 20.46 5.90 3.92
C LEU A 62 21.95 5.97 4.31
N ARG A 63 22.80 5.09 3.76
CA ARG A 63 24.25 5.10 3.98
C ARG A 63 24.97 6.26 3.27
N ALA A 64 24.44 6.75 2.15
CA ALA A 64 24.93 7.98 1.55
C ALA A 64 24.56 9.19 2.42
N LEU A 65 23.32 9.24 2.92
CA LEU A 65 22.83 10.31 3.79
C LEU A 65 23.64 10.43 5.10
N ASN A 66 24.04 9.31 5.71
CA ASN A 66 24.87 9.34 6.92
C ASN A 66 26.40 9.42 6.66
N GLY A 67 26.82 9.54 5.41
CA GLY A 67 28.22 9.65 5.03
C GLY A 67 29.03 8.35 5.12
N ALA A 68 28.40 7.19 5.38
CA ALA A 68 29.09 5.90 5.43
C ALA A 68 29.55 5.42 4.04
N ILE A 69 28.83 5.83 2.98
CA ILE A 69 29.21 5.57 1.59
C ILE A 69 29.36 6.92 0.88
N SER A 70 30.50 7.14 0.22
CA SER A 70 30.70 8.33 -0.62
C SER A 70 30.09 8.11 -1.99
N PRO A 71 29.37 9.09 -2.55
CA PRO A 71 28.81 8.97 -3.88
C PRO A 71 29.89 9.05 -4.96
N ALA A 72 29.61 8.41 -6.10
CA ALA A 72 30.42 8.55 -7.32
C ALA A 72 30.15 9.91 -8.00
N ARG A 73 28.91 10.40 -7.92
CA ARG A 73 28.45 11.70 -8.44
C ARG A 73 27.32 12.26 -7.58
N GLY A 74 27.13 13.57 -7.64
CA GLY A 74 26.07 14.28 -6.92
C GLY A 74 26.49 14.73 -5.53
N SER A 75 25.53 15.22 -4.76
CA SER A 75 25.77 15.76 -3.43
C SER A 75 24.65 15.44 -2.44
N VAL A 76 25.03 15.37 -1.17
CA VAL A 76 24.11 15.29 -0.03
C VAL A 76 24.38 16.48 0.88
N ILE A 77 23.33 17.23 1.19
CA ILE A 77 23.33 18.37 2.10
C ILE A 77 22.35 18.07 3.24
N ILE A 78 22.80 18.22 4.49
CA ILE A 78 21.95 18.10 5.68
C ILE A 78 22.12 19.35 6.53
N SER A 79 21.02 20.02 6.86
CA SER A 79 21.00 21.28 7.62
C SER A 79 21.97 22.34 7.06
N GLY A 80 22.03 22.45 5.73
CA GLY A 80 22.91 23.39 5.01
C GLY A 80 24.37 22.95 4.86
N GLU A 81 24.77 21.81 5.41
CA GLU A 81 26.16 21.32 5.39
C GLU A 81 26.33 20.15 4.41
N MET A 82 27.40 20.17 3.60
CA MET A 82 27.70 19.10 2.64
C MET A 82 28.30 17.88 3.34
N VAL A 83 27.52 16.80 3.45
CA VAL A 83 27.81 15.62 4.28
C VAL A 83 29.19 15.01 4.02
N HIS A 84 29.55 14.82 2.74
CA HIS A 84 30.79 14.14 2.35
C HIS A 84 32.04 15.04 2.41
N SER A 85 31.86 16.33 2.70
CA SER A 85 32.98 17.26 2.98
C SER A 85 33.35 17.30 4.47
N LEU A 86 32.49 16.79 5.34
CA LEU A 86 32.65 16.80 6.78
C LEU A 86 33.45 15.60 7.29
N SER A 87 34.07 15.77 8.46
CA SER A 87 34.57 14.61 9.21
C SER A 87 33.40 13.74 9.69
N SER A 88 33.61 12.43 9.82
CA SER A 88 32.60 11.51 10.36
C SER A 88 32.00 11.99 11.69
N LYS A 89 32.81 12.58 12.58
CA LYS A 89 32.34 13.15 13.85
C LYS A 89 31.36 14.33 13.65
N ALA A 90 31.60 15.17 12.65
CA ALA A 90 30.73 16.30 12.33
C ALA A 90 29.44 15.83 11.65
N THR A 91 29.52 14.87 10.73
CA THR A 91 28.34 14.23 10.13
C THR A 91 27.44 13.58 11.19
N SER A 92 28.03 12.87 12.16
CA SER A 92 27.29 12.30 13.30
C SER A 92 26.70 13.34 14.26
N ARG A 93 26.87 14.65 14.04
CA ARG A 93 26.09 15.69 14.76
C ARG A 93 24.87 16.15 13.99
N LEU A 94 24.82 15.85 12.69
CA LEU A 94 23.71 16.19 11.81
C LEU A 94 22.72 15.03 11.67
N VAL A 95 23.20 13.78 11.74
CA VAL A 95 22.36 12.62 11.47
C VAL A 95 22.67 11.45 12.39
N ALA A 96 21.62 10.85 12.95
CA ALA A 96 21.67 9.61 13.71
C ALA A 96 21.02 8.49 12.89
N THR A 97 21.51 7.26 13.02
CA THR A 97 20.99 6.12 12.27
C THR A 97 20.65 4.97 13.21
N VAL A 98 19.45 4.42 13.05
CA VAL A 98 19.02 3.16 13.64
C VAL A 98 19.19 2.07 12.56
N PRO A 99 20.18 1.18 12.70
CA PRO A 99 20.45 0.15 11.70
C PRO A 99 19.44 -1.01 11.76
N GLN A 100 19.31 -1.72 10.64
CA GLN A 100 18.53 -2.96 10.53
C GLN A 100 19.06 -4.07 11.45
N ASP A 101 20.38 -4.28 11.47
CA ASP A 101 21.01 -5.26 12.36
C ASP A 101 21.12 -4.68 13.77
N THR A 102 20.29 -5.24 14.66
CA THR A 102 20.22 -4.86 16.06
C THR A 102 21.13 -5.72 16.95
N SER A 103 21.86 -6.67 16.38
CA SER A 103 22.73 -7.55 17.15
C SER A 103 23.93 -6.79 17.71
N LEU A 104 24.12 -6.87 19.02
CA LEU A 104 25.32 -6.37 19.69
C LEU A 104 26.19 -7.57 20.06
N THR A 105 27.42 -7.60 19.54
CA THR A 105 28.39 -8.68 19.80
C THR A 105 28.87 -8.70 21.26
N PHE A 106 28.67 -7.61 22.01
CA PHE A 106 29.17 -7.44 23.36
C PHE A 106 28.02 -7.16 24.34
N ASN A 107 28.13 -7.74 25.55
CA ASN A 107 27.17 -7.60 26.64
C ASN A 107 27.32 -6.25 27.35
N PHE A 108 26.84 -5.18 26.71
CA PHE A 108 26.67 -3.89 27.36
C PHE A 108 25.29 -3.80 28.02
N ASP A 109 25.21 -3.05 29.12
CA ASP A 109 23.92 -2.67 29.68
C ASP A 109 23.23 -1.62 28.78
N VAL A 110 21.91 -1.47 28.94
CA VAL A 110 21.10 -0.54 28.15
C VAL A 110 21.60 0.89 28.30
N ARG A 111 21.89 1.34 29.52
CA ARG A 111 22.37 2.70 29.77
C ARG A 111 23.69 2.98 29.07
N GLN A 112 24.65 2.06 29.13
CA GLN A 112 25.93 2.12 28.44
C GLN A 112 25.74 2.21 26.93
N THR A 113 24.81 1.41 26.39
CA THR A 113 24.49 1.43 24.96
C THR A 113 23.93 2.78 24.53
N ILE A 114 23.04 3.38 25.31
CA ILE A 114 22.49 4.71 25.02
C ILE A 114 23.54 5.80 25.19
N ARG A 115 24.42 5.69 26.19
CA ARG A 115 25.57 6.60 26.37
C ARG A 115 26.49 6.63 25.16
N MET A 116 26.59 5.55 24.37
CA MET A 116 27.37 5.56 23.12
C MET A 116 26.84 6.55 22.09
N GLY A 117 25.55 6.94 22.16
CA GLY A 117 24.98 8.03 21.34
C GLY A 117 25.68 9.38 21.56
N ARG A 118 26.29 9.61 22.72
CA ARG A 118 27.03 10.85 23.03
C ARG A 118 28.43 10.92 22.43
N THR A 119 28.90 9.86 21.76
CA THR A 119 30.26 9.80 21.19
C THR A 119 30.62 11.03 20.32
N PRO A 120 29.74 11.55 19.43
CA PRO A 120 30.07 12.72 18.60
C PRO A 120 30.22 14.04 19.38
N HIS A 121 29.65 14.13 20.59
CA HIS A 121 29.72 15.32 21.45
C HIS A 121 30.96 15.33 22.34
N ARG A 122 31.56 14.16 22.57
CA ARG A 122 32.69 14.00 23.49
C ARG A 122 34.04 14.29 22.83
N SER A 123 34.96 14.92 23.56
CA SER A 123 36.37 15.04 23.18
C SER A 123 37.17 13.82 23.67
N ARG A 124 38.26 13.48 22.99
CA ARG A 124 39.12 12.32 23.32
C ARG A 124 39.63 12.32 24.77
N PHE A 125 39.80 13.52 25.36
CA PHE A 125 40.22 13.73 26.75
C PHE A 125 39.11 14.33 27.62
N GLY A 126 37.87 14.36 27.13
CA GLY A 126 36.73 14.93 27.84
C GLY A 126 36.06 13.90 28.75
N GLY A 127 35.88 14.28 30.01
CA GLY A 127 35.03 13.54 30.95
C GLY A 127 33.55 13.56 30.56
N TRP A 128 32.77 12.78 31.29
CA TRP A 128 31.31 12.78 31.19
C TRP A 128 30.75 14.10 31.75
N ARG A 129 29.86 14.77 31.02
CA ARG A 129 29.26 16.05 31.42
C ARG A 129 27.81 15.86 31.85
N GLU A 130 27.27 16.85 32.58
CA GLU A 130 25.87 16.87 33.00
C GLU A 130 24.92 16.86 31.80
N ASP A 131 25.24 17.61 30.73
CA ASP A 131 24.46 17.60 29.48
C ASP A 131 24.43 16.21 28.81
N ASP A 132 25.51 15.42 28.92
CA ASP A 132 25.56 14.07 28.38
C ASP A 132 24.64 13.12 29.14
N GLU A 133 24.61 13.19 30.48
CA GLU A 133 23.67 12.39 31.28
C GLU A 133 22.24 12.83 31.03
N SER A 134 21.98 14.13 30.97
CA SER A 134 20.65 14.68 30.71
C SER A 134 20.08 14.22 29.37
N ALA A 135 20.90 14.17 28.32
CA ALA A 135 20.49 13.62 27.02
C ALA A 135 20.18 12.12 27.08
N VAL A 136 20.92 11.35 27.88
CA VAL A 136 20.68 9.92 28.08
C VAL A 136 19.38 9.67 28.85
N GLU A 137 19.11 10.43 29.92
CA GLU A 137 17.84 10.31 30.66
C GLU A 137 16.65 10.68 29.79
N ARG A 138 16.72 11.79 29.02
CA ARG A 138 15.68 12.13 28.05
C ARG A 138 15.42 10.99 27.08
N ALA A 139 16.47 10.37 26.54
CA ALA A 139 16.32 9.27 25.60
C ALA A 139 15.69 8.01 26.25
N LEU A 140 16.07 7.68 27.48
CA LEU A 140 15.48 6.57 28.24
C LEU A 140 13.99 6.80 28.50
N ASP A 141 13.62 8.01 28.91
CA ASP A 141 12.24 8.38 29.20
C ASP A 141 11.39 8.38 27.92
N ARG A 142 11.87 9.03 26.86
CA ARG A 142 11.15 9.12 25.58
C ARG A 142 10.87 7.77 24.93
N THR A 143 11.75 6.80 25.14
CA THR A 143 11.60 5.44 24.58
C THR A 143 11.00 4.45 25.55
N GLN A 144 10.63 4.89 26.76
CA GLN A 144 10.10 4.04 27.83
C GLN A 144 11.04 2.85 28.13
N THR A 145 12.34 3.15 28.24
CA THR A 145 13.39 2.14 28.51
C THR A 145 14.13 2.38 29.83
N ALA A 146 13.70 3.35 30.65
CA ALA A 146 14.31 3.64 31.96
C ALA A 146 14.41 2.41 32.88
N GLU A 147 13.34 1.60 32.97
CA GLU A 147 13.32 0.37 33.78
C GLU A 147 14.25 -0.72 33.26
N LEU A 148 14.66 -0.63 31.99
CA LEU A 148 15.56 -1.57 31.34
C LEU A 148 17.04 -1.16 31.49
N SER A 149 17.30 0.02 32.04
CA SER A 149 18.62 0.68 31.97
C SER A 149 19.79 -0.15 32.51
N GLU A 150 19.55 -1.00 33.51
CA GLU A 150 20.56 -1.89 34.12
C GLU A 150 20.62 -3.29 33.50
N ARG A 151 19.68 -3.65 32.61
CA ARG A 151 19.66 -4.96 31.95
C ARG A 151 20.69 -5.00 30.81
N THR A 152 21.20 -6.19 30.52
CA THR A 152 22.02 -6.44 29.33
C THR A 152 21.16 -6.40 28.07
N VAL A 153 21.65 -5.76 27.01
CA VAL A 153 20.91 -5.67 25.72
C VAL A 153 20.65 -7.04 25.08
N SER A 154 21.53 -8.02 25.34
CA SER A 154 21.37 -9.41 24.89
C SER A 154 20.11 -10.08 25.45
N ASP A 155 19.67 -9.65 26.63
CA ASP A 155 18.57 -10.27 27.39
C ASP A 155 17.21 -9.64 27.07
N LEU A 156 17.20 -8.62 26.19
CA LEU A 156 16.00 -7.91 25.78
C LEU A 156 15.27 -8.64 24.65
N SER A 157 13.94 -8.48 24.61
CA SER A 157 13.15 -8.83 23.44
C SER A 157 13.54 -7.99 22.22
N GLY A 158 13.18 -8.43 21.00
CA GLY A 158 13.46 -7.66 19.78
C GLY A 158 12.89 -6.24 19.84
N GLY A 159 11.65 -6.08 20.32
CA GLY A 159 11.00 -4.77 20.45
C GLY A 159 11.61 -3.88 21.54
N GLU A 160 12.04 -4.45 22.67
CA GLU A 160 12.80 -3.72 23.70
C GLU A 160 14.14 -3.23 23.15
N ARG A 161 14.87 -4.12 22.45
CA ARG A 161 16.16 -3.80 21.82
C ARG A 161 16.03 -2.69 20.79
N GLN A 162 14.99 -2.73 19.96
CA GLN A 162 14.73 -1.67 18.99
C GLN A 162 14.53 -0.30 19.66
N ARG A 163 13.75 -0.24 20.75
CA ARG A 163 13.57 1.01 21.50
C ARG A 163 14.87 1.51 22.12
N VAL A 164 15.74 0.62 22.58
CA VAL A 164 17.08 0.99 23.09
C VAL A 164 17.97 1.56 21.98
N LEU A 165 17.90 1.03 20.76
CA LEU A 165 18.65 1.57 19.63
C LEU A 165 18.13 2.93 19.17
N ILE A 166 16.79 3.12 19.18
CA ILE A 166 16.18 4.44 18.97
C ILE A 166 16.63 5.40 20.07
N ALA A 167 16.62 4.97 21.34
CA ALA A 167 17.09 5.79 22.46
C ALA A 167 18.55 6.21 22.29
N ARG A 168 19.42 5.29 21.87
CA ARG A 168 20.81 5.60 21.55
C ARG A 168 20.92 6.66 20.44
N ALA A 169 20.11 6.55 19.39
CA ALA A 169 20.07 7.55 18.32
C ALA A 169 19.55 8.91 18.82
N LEU A 170 18.51 8.93 19.67
CA LEU A 170 17.97 10.15 20.26
C LEU A 170 18.95 10.85 21.20
N ALA A 171 19.71 10.08 21.97
CA ALA A 171 20.75 10.61 22.84
C ALA A 171 21.84 11.34 22.03
N GLN A 172 21.98 11.07 20.72
CA GLN A 172 22.89 11.79 19.84
C GLN A 172 22.44 13.24 19.53
N GLU A 173 21.17 13.58 19.77
CA GLU A 173 20.59 14.92 19.58
C GLU A 173 20.81 15.53 18.19
N THR A 174 20.52 14.75 17.15
CA THR A 174 20.64 15.19 15.75
C THR A 174 19.34 15.83 15.25
N PRO A 175 19.41 16.69 14.21
CA PRO A 175 18.23 17.20 13.52
C PRO A 175 17.52 16.12 12.69
N VAL A 176 18.28 15.19 12.10
CA VAL A 176 17.73 14.12 11.26
C VAL A 176 17.94 12.75 11.90
N LEU A 177 16.89 11.91 11.85
CA LEU A 177 16.90 10.52 12.26
C LEU A 177 16.68 9.62 11.03
N LEU A 178 17.62 8.71 10.78
CA LEU A 178 17.50 7.68 9.74
C LEU A 178 17.17 6.34 10.37
N LEU A 179 16.21 5.61 9.80
CA LEU A 179 15.84 4.28 10.25
C LEU A 179 15.92 3.29 9.09
N ASP A 180 16.76 2.28 9.20
CA ASP A 180 16.91 1.24 8.19
C ASP A 180 16.10 0.02 8.63
N GLU A 181 14.90 -0.14 8.07
CA GLU A 181 13.96 -1.22 8.40
C GLU A 181 13.66 -1.37 9.91
N PRO A 182 13.19 -0.30 10.59
CA PRO A 182 13.03 -0.31 12.04
C PRO A 182 11.99 -1.30 12.58
N THR A 183 11.17 -1.86 11.69
CA THR A 183 10.09 -2.80 11.99
C THR A 183 10.43 -4.23 11.59
N ALA A 184 11.61 -4.49 11.02
CA ALA A 184 12.02 -5.82 10.59
C ALA A 184 12.08 -6.79 11.78
N SER A 185 11.57 -8.01 11.58
CA SER A 185 11.58 -9.08 12.60
C SER A 185 10.83 -8.77 13.90
N LEU A 186 9.98 -7.74 13.93
CA LEU A 186 9.09 -7.42 15.05
C LEU A 186 7.68 -7.96 14.80
N ASP A 187 6.97 -8.30 15.87
CA ASP A 187 5.53 -8.55 15.79
C ASP A 187 4.73 -7.26 15.53
N ILE A 188 3.47 -7.40 15.12
CA ILE A 188 2.61 -6.29 14.70
C ILE A 188 2.52 -5.20 15.77
N ASN A 189 2.39 -5.57 17.05
CA ASN A 189 2.29 -4.59 18.15
C ASN A 189 3.59 -3.81 18.32
N HIS A 190 4.74 -4.46 18.20
CA HIS A 190 6.03 -3.80 18.30
C HIS A 190 6.36 -2.96 17.07
N GLN A 191 5.90 -3.35 15.87
CA GLN A 191 6.02 -2.54 14.66
C GLN A 191 5.25 -1.21 14.81
N VAL A 192 3.97 -1.30 15.21
CA VAL A 192 3.09 -0.15 15.46
C VAL A 192 3.70 0.80 16.48
N ARG A 193 4.06 0.31 17.68
CA ARG A 193 4.66 1.14 18.73
C ARG A 193 5.96 1.84 18.31
N THR A 194 6.74 1.19 17.44
CA THR A 194 7.99 1.76 16.93
C THR A 194 7.71 2.93 15.99
N LEU A 195 6.75 2.78 15.09
CA LEU A 195 6.37 3.85 14.15
C LEU A 195 5.60 4.98 14.85
N GLU A 196 4.75 4.67 15.83
CA GLU A 196 4.10 5.65 16.71
C GLU A 196 5.14 6.51 17.45
N LEU A 197 6.16 5.89 18.04
CA LEU A 197 7.25 6.62 18.69
C LEU A 197 7.96 7.57 17.72
N VAL A 198 8.24 7.13 16.48
CA VAL A 198 8.86 8.00 15.47
C VAL A 198 7.92 9.13 15.08
N ARG A 199 6.62 8.84 14.91
CA ARG A 199 5.60 9.85 14.60
C ARG A 199 5.50 10.92 15.69
N ASP A 200 5.52 10.52 16.96
CA ASP A 200 5.48 11.46 18.09
C ASP A 200 6.72 12.35 18.12
N LEU A 201 7.91 11.78 17.86
CA LEU A 201 9.15 12.55 17.75
C LEU A 201 9.10 13.58 16.62
N VAL A 202 8.52 13.20 15.48
CA VAL A 202 8.32 14.10 14.35
C VAL A 202 7.33 15.22 14.69
N GLY A 203 6.23 14.90 15.39
CA GLY A 203 5.28 15.88 15.92
C GLY A 203 5.90 16.89 16.91
N GLU A 204 7.07 16.58 17.46
CA GLU A 204 7.87 17.45 18.32
C GLU A 204 8.97 18.22 17.58
N GLY A 205 8.98 18.16 16.25
CA GLY A 205 9.89 18.90 15.38
C GLY A 205 11.14 18.12 14.97
N LYS A 206 11.20 16.80 15.16
CA LYS A 206 12.26 15.97 14.54
C LYS A 206 11.93 15.67 13.08
N THR A 207 12.98 15.46 12.28
CA THR A 207 12.84 14.97 10.91
C THR A 207 13.28 13.52 10.85
N ALA A 208 12.49 12.66 10.22
CA ALA A 208 12.77 11.23 10.14
C ALA A 208 12.67 10.71 8.70
N ILE A 209 13.61 9.86 8.31
CA ILE A 209 13.58 9.11 7.05
C ILE A 209 13.72 7.63 7.38
N ALA A 210 12.70 6.83 7.08
CA ALA A 210 12.71 5.40 7.38
C ALA A 210 12.56 4.56 6.11
N ALA A 211 13.41 3.55 5.93
CA ALA A 211 13.15 2.47 4.99
C ALA A 211 12.08 1.55 5.58
N ILE A 212 10.90 1.48 4.94
CA ILE A 212 9.75 0.69 5.40
C ILE A 212 9.36 -0.26 4.27
N HIS A 213 9.23 -1.55 4.59
CA HIS A 213 8.82 -2.57 3.62
C HIS A 213 7.32 -2.73 3.50
N ASP A 214 6.59 -2.57 4.61
CA ASP A 214 5.14 -2.67 4.62
C ASP A 214 4.53 -1.36 4.11
N LEU A 215 3.93 -1.42 2.92
CA LEU A 215 3.33 -0.25 2.26
C LEU A 215 2.17 0.34 3.05
N ASN A 216 1.41 -0.47 3.79
CA ASN A 216 0.27 -0.02 4.59
C ASN A 216 0.75 0.71 5.85
N LEU A 217 1.81 0.21 6.49
CA LEU A 217 2.44 0.93 7.60
C LEU A 217 3.06 2.26 7.12
N ALA A 218 3.76 2.25 5.98
CA ALA A 218 4.32 3.47 5.41
C ALA A 218 3.22 4.49 5.08
N ALA A 219 2.12 4.05 4.46
CA ALA A 219 0.97 4.90 4.15
C ALA A 219 0.28 5.49 5.38
N HIS A 220 0.32 4.78 6.50
CA HIS A 220 -0.37 5.20 7.72
C HIS A 220 0.44 6.21 8.55
N TYR A 221 1.77 6.05 8.62
CA TYR A 221 2.61 6.84 9.53
C TYR A 221 3.41 7.96 8.86
N CYS A 222 3.75 7.82 7.58
CA CYS A 222 4.60 8.79 6.88
C CYS A 222 3.77 9.94 6.28
N ASP A 223 4.32 11.15 6.35
CA ASP A 223 3.74 12.32 5.67
C ASP A 223 3.99 12.24 4.16
N GLU A 224 5.18 11.77 3.78
CA GLU A 224 5.60 11.59 2.40
C GLU A 224 6.26 10.23 2.18
N LEU A 225 6.16 9.72 0.97
CA LEU A 225 6.80 8.50 0.51
C LEU A 225 7.75 8.82 -0.64
N VAL A 226 8.84 8.06 -0.71
CA VAL A 226 9.77 8.05 -1.83
C VAL A 226 9.82 6.61 -2.34
N LEU A 227 9.30 6.39 -3.54
CA LEU A 227 9.34 5.09 -4.20
C LEU A 227 10.62 4.97 -5.01
N LEU A 228 11.50 4.07 -4.57
CA LEU A 228 12.72 3.69 -5.26
C LEU A 228 12.51 2.42 -6.06
N SER A 229 12.91 2.40 -7.33
CA SER A 229 13.02 1.18 -8.15
C SER A 229 14.26 1.29 -9.03
N ASP A 230 14.98 0.19 -9.19
CA ASP A 230 16.20 0.10 -10.02
C ASP A 230 17.20 1.23 -9.77
N GLY A 231 17.37 1.62 -8.51
CA GLY A 231 18.30 2.67 -8.09
C GLY A 231 17.86 4.11 -8.37
N ARG A 232 16.61 4.32 -8.81
CA ARG A 232 16.05 5.63 -9.18
C ARG A 232 14.80 5.95 -8.40
N VAL A 233 14.52 7.23 -8.20
CA VAL A 233 13.24 7.69 -7.64
C VAL A 233 12.18 7.65 -8.75
N VAL A 234 11.16 6.83 -8.53
CA VAL A 234 10.00 6.68 -9.45
C VAL A 234 8.92 7.71 -9.12
N ALA A 235 8.66 7.92 -7.83
CA ALA A 235 7.65 8.85 -7.35
C ALA A 235 8.01 9.38 -5.95
N THR A 236 7.60 10.61 -5.66
CA THR A 236 7.72 11.24 -4.35
C THR A 236 6.50 12.08 -4.05
N GLY A 237 6.05 12.08 -2.80
CA GLY A 237 4.94 12.91 -2.33
C GLY A 237 4.08 12.19 -1.29
N PRO A 238 2.87 12.70 -0.99
CA PRO A 238 1.96 12.07 -0.05
C PRO A 238 1.60 10.63 -0.46
N PRO A 239 1.30 9.73 0.51
CA PRO A 239 1.00 8.33 0.22
C PRO A 239 0.01 8.09 -0.92
N ALA A 240 -1.07 8.87 -1.01
CA ALA A 240 -2.09 8.74 -2.04
C ALA A 240 -1.61 9.04 -3.47
N SER A 241 -0.56 9.84 -3.61
CA SER A 241 0.05 10.14 -4.92
C SER A 241 1.11 9.11 -5.34
N VAL A 242 1.73 8.45 -4.37
CA VAL A 242 2.83 7.51 -4.60
C VAL A 242 2.33 6.08 -4.72
N LEU A 243 1.44 5.65 -3.82
CA LEU A 243 0.86 4.32 -3.81
C LEU A 243 -0.34 4.26 -4.75
N THR A 244 -0.07 4.20 -6.05
CA THR A 244 -1.08 3.98 -7.09
C THR A 244 -0.86 2.62 -7.73
N GLU A 245 -1.90 2.02 -8.31
CA GLU A 245 -1.80 0.73 -9.01
C GLU A 245 -0.72 0.77 -10.09
N THR A 246 -0.63 1.87 -10.84
CA THR A 246 0.39 2.05 -11.89
C THR A 246 1.81 2.08 -11.34
N ASN A 247 2.04 2.80 -10.23
CA ASN A 247 3.37 2.86 -9.61
C ASN A 247 3.76 1.52 -8.98
N LEU A 248 2.80 0.83 -8.35
CA LEU A 248 3.02 -0.48 -7.74
C LEU A 248 3.30 -1.57 -8.78
N GLU A 249 2.57 -1.56 -9.89
CA GLU A 249 2.86 -2.43 -11.02
C GLU A 249 4.25 -2.15 -11.60
N GLY A 250 4.58 -0.87 -11.84
CA GLY A 250 5.86 -0.49 -12.44
C GLY A 250 7.08 -0.81 -11.56
N ALA A 251 6.98 -0.61 -10.24
CA ALA A 251 8.11 -0.77 -9.32
C ALA A 251 8.20 -2.19 -8.71
N PHE A 252 7.07 -2.85 -8.42
CA PHE A 252 7.06 -4.15 -7.76
C PHE A 252 6.64 -5.30 -8.68
N GLY A 253 6.13 -5.02 -9.88
CA GLY A 253 5.46 -6.02 -10.72
C GLY A 253 4.18 -6.55 -10.07
N ALA A 254 3.65 -5.87 -9.06
CA ALA A 254 2.55 -6.37 -8.25
C ALA A 254 1.20 -6.03 -8.89
N ASN A 255 0.34 -7.04 -9.03
CA ASN A 255 -1.09 -6.80 -9.20
C ASN A 255 -1.66 -6.36 -7.84
N ALA A 256 -2.11 -5.12 -7.74
CA ALA A 256 -2.59 -4.56 -6.49
C ALA A 256 -3.80 -3.67 -6.73
N VAL A 257 -4.63 -3.57 -5.69
CA VAL A 257 -5.73 -2.62 -5.61
C VAL A 257 -5.41 -1.65 -4.48
N VAL A 258 -5.59 -0.36 -4.75
CA VAL A 258 -5.41 0.69 -3.77
C VAL A 258 -6.77 1.24 -3.35
N THR A 259 -7.04 1.17 -2.05
CA THR A 259 -8.26 1.73 -1.45
C THR A 259 -7.91 2.63 -0.28
N HIS A 260 -8.93 3.07 0.47
CA HIS A 260 -8.74 3.75 1.74
C HIS A 260 -9.17 2.81 2.86
N HIS A 261 -8.35 2.71 3.89
CA HIS A 261 -8.65 1.89 5.05
C HIS A 261 -9.85 2.48 5.82
N PRO A 262 -10.90 1.70 6.11
CA PRO A 262 -12.18 2.23 6.58
C PRO A 262 -12.11 2.83 8.00
N VAL A 263 -11.12 2.45 8.81
CA VAL A 263 -10.97 2.94 10.19
C VAL A 263 -10.08 4.17 10.26
N THR A 264 -9.03 4.22 9.43
CA THR A 264 -7.96 5.22 9.56
C THR A 264 -7.99 6.26 8.46
N GLY A 265 -8.70 6.01 7.36
CA GLY A 265 -8.70 6.85 6.16
C GLY A 265 -7.39 6.85 5.37
N SER A 266 -6.35 6.14 5.85
CA SER A 266 -5.08 6.04 5.16
C SER A 266 -5.19 5.17 3.91
N VAL A 267 -4.32 5.40 2.94
CA VAL A 267 -4.20 4.54 1.76
C VAL A 267 -3.92 3.10 2.19
N TYR A 268 -4.55 2.15 1.52
CA TYR A 268 -4.44 0.72 1.80
C TYR A 268 -4.23 -0.07 0.51
N VAL A 269 -3.12 -0.79 0.45
CA VAL A 269 -2.70 -1.63 -0.67
C VAL A 269 -3.09 -3.08 -0.37
N THR A 270 -3.91 -3.65 -1.25
CA THR A 270 -4.22 -5.08 -1.27
C THR A 270 -3.52 -5.73 -2.45
N ALA A 271 -2.52 -6.56 -2.17
CA ALA A 271 -1.88 -7.37 -3.20
C ALA A 271 -2.83 -8.50 -3.64
N LEU A 272 -3.00 -8.65 -4.94
CA LEU A 272 -3.78 -9.72 -5.56
C LEU A 272 -2.85 -10.80 -6.11
N PRO A 273 -3.30 -12.06 -6.19
CA PRO A 273 -2.54 -13.12 -6.84
C PRO A 273 -2.18 -12.73 -8.27
N ASP A 274 -0.94 -13.00 -8.66
CA ASP A 274 -0.48 -12.78 -10.03
C ASP A 274 -1.06 -13.87 -10.93
N GLN A 275 -2.15 -13.55 -11.65
CA GLN A 275 -2.76 -14.45 -12.64
C GLN A 275 -2.26 -14.19 -14.06
N ARG A 276 -1.18 -13.41 -14.22
CA ARG A 276 -0.62 -13.02 -15.53
C ARG A 276 0.04 -14.16 -16.31
N SER A 277 0.07 -15.39 -15.82
CA SER A 277 0.78 -16.45 -16.54
C SER A 277 0.06 -17.00 -17.77
N ASP A 278 -1.28 -16.91 -17.92
CA ASP A 278 -1.95 -17.59 -19.05
C ASP A 278 -3.21 -16.93 -19.63
N ALA A 279 -3.67 -15.79 -19.11
CA ALA A 279 -4.81 -15.06 -19.70
C ALA A 279 -4.31 -13.82 -20.45
N GLU A 280 -4.39 -13.82 -21.79
CA GLU A 280 -4.62 -12.58 -22.53
C GLU A 280 -5.69 -11.78 -21.77
N LYS A 281 -5.44 -10.49 -21.45
CA LYS A 281 -6.37 -9.64 -20.66
C LYS A 281 -7.80 -10.03 -20.98
N ALA A 282 -8.51 -10.58 -20.00
CA ALA A 282 -9.79 -11.21 -20.28
C ALA A 282 -10.73 -10.16 -20.87
N GLN A 283 -11.20 -10.38 -22.10
CA GLN A 283 -12.11 -9.48 -22.79
C GLN A 283 -13.53 -9.98 -22.59
N GLY A 284 -14.44 -9.08 -22.26
CA GLY A 284 -15.86 -9.37 -22.09
C GLY A 284 -16.51 -8.42 -21.09
N HIS A 285 -17.82 -8.28 -21.22
CA HIS A 285 -18.65 -7.50 -20.34
C HIS A 285 -19.35 -8.42 -19.32
N ILE A 286 -19.14 -8.15 -18.03
CA ILE A 286 -19.74 -8.91 -16.93
C ILE A 286 -20.70 -8.01 -16.17
N HIS A 287 -21.95 -8.44 -16.05
CA HIS A 287 -22.90 -7.76 -15.19
C HIS A 287 -23.02 -8.47 -13.84
N VAL A 288 -22.89 -7.73 -12.74
CA VAL A 288 -22.97 -8.27 -11.39
C VAL A 288 -24.28 -7.86 -10.73
N VAL A 289 -25.02 -8.84 -10.21
CA VAL A 289 -26.18 -8.62 -9.36
C VAL A 289 -25.75 -8.76 -7.90
N GLY A 290 -25.76 -7.63 -7.20
CA GLY A 290 -25.31 -7.49 -5.81
C GLY A 290 -26.32 -6.80 -4.88
N GLY A 291 -25.83 -6.39 -3.72
CA GLY A 291 -26.54 -5.70 -2.66
C GLY A 291 -25.98 -6.05 -1.29
N GLY A 292 -25.99 -5.10 -0.35
CA GLY A 292 -25.55 -5.30 1.03
C GLY A 292 -24.06 -5.58 1.17
N GLY A 293 -23.24 -5.17 0.21
CA GLY A 293 -21.78 -5.43 0.21
C GLY A 293 -21.38 -6.83 -0.27
N THR A 294 -22.33 -7.64 -0.77
CA THR A 294 -22.05 -9.01 -1.19
C THR A 294 -21.34 -9.11 -2.53
N ALA A 295 -21.39 -8.05 -3.36
CA ALA A 295 -20.77 -8.03 -4.67
C ALA A 295 -19.37 -7.39 -4.70
N ALA A 296 -19.00 -6.59 -3.68
CA ALA A 296 -17.78 -5.79 -3.65
C ALA A 296 -16.53 -6.60 -4.03
N ARG A 297 -16.36 -7.80 -3.46
CA ARG A 297 -15.27 -8.72 -3.80
C ARG A 297 -15.23 -9.06 -5.29
N TYR A 298 -16.38 -9.35 -5.91
CA TYR A 298 -16.44 -9.76 -7.31
C TYR A 298 -16.20 -8.58 -8.25
N LEU A 299 -16.68 -7.38 -7.88
CA LEU A 299 -16.38 -6.16 -8.62
C LEU A 299 -14.86 -5.94 -8.71
N TYR A 300 -14.14 -6.09 -7.59
CA TYR A 300 -12.68 -6.03 -7.57
C TYR A 300 -12.03 -7.14 -8.42
N LEU A 301 -12.41 -8.40 -8.19
CA LEU A 301 -11.79 -9.54 -8.87
C LEU A 301 -11.96 -9.50 -10.38
N LEU A 302 -13.17 -9.19 -10.86
CA LEU A 302 -13.50 -9.17 -12.27
C LEU A 302 -12.86 -7.95 -12.98
N SER A 303 -12.91 -6.77 -12.36
CA SER A 303 -12.24 -5.58 -12.89
C SER A 303 -10.71 -5.78 -12.95
N ALA A 304 -10.10 -6.34 -11.90
CA ALA A 304 -8.67 -6.64 -11.89
C ALA A 304 -8.26 -7.72 -12.90
N ALA A 305 -9.17 -8.62 -13.27
CA ALA A 305 -8.95 -9.61 -14.32
C ALA A 305 -9.05 -9.02 -15.75
N GLY A 306 -9.48 -7.75 -15.88
CA GLY A 306 -9.52 -7.00 -17.14
C GLY A 306 -10.90 -6.94 -17.81
N TYR A 307 -11.95 -7.48 -17.19
CA TYR A 307 -13.31 -7.42 -17.73
C TYR A 307 -13.90 -6.00 -17.61
N GLU A 308 -14.76 -5.63 -18.55
CA GLU A 308 -15.67 -4.50 -18.38
C GLU A 308 -16.78 -4.93 -17.42
N VAL A 309 -16.96 -4.23 -16.31
CA VAL A 309 -17.91 -4.64 -15.26
C VAL A 309 -19.00 -3.60 -15.09
N SER A 310 -20.24 -4.05 -15.16
CA SER A 310 -21.42 -3.28 -14.74
C SER A 310 -22.11 -3.92 -13.54
N VAL A 311 -22.84 -3.12 -12.76
CA VAL A 311 -23.52 -3.62 -11.55
C VAL A 311 -24.82 -2.86 -11.30
N GLY A 312 -25.87 -3.57 -10.92
CA GLY A 312 -27.13 -2.90 -10.60
C GLY A 312 -28.37 -3.80 -10.50
N ALA A 313 -29.51 -3.26 -10.07
CA ALA A 313 -29.65 -1.93 -9.46
C ALA A 313 -29.31 -2.00 -7.96
N LEU A 314 -28.48 -1.07 -7.48
CA LEU A 314 -28.03 -1.00 -6.08
C LEU A 314 -28.60 0.23 -5.36
N ASN A 315 -28.80 0.14 -4.05
CA ASN A 315 -29.20 1.32 -3.27
C ASN A 315 -28.04 2.34 -3.20
N GLU A 316 -28.36 3.63 -3.24
CA GLU A 316 -27.38 4.65 -2.89
C GLU A 316 -26.89 4.48 -1.45
N GLY A 317 -25.58 4.61 -1.23
CA GLY A 317 -24.94 4.39 0.06
C GLY A 317 -24.74 2.92 0.42
N ASP A 318 -25.08 1.98 -0.47
CA ASP A 318 -24.68 0.57 -0.32
C ASP A 318 -23.18 0.39 -0.57
N THR A 319 -22.54 -0.52 0.18
CA THR A 319 -21.12 -0.85 0.04
C THR A 319 -20.75 -1.28 -1.39
N ASP A 320 -21.64 -1.99 -2.09
CA ASP A 320 -21.41 -2.40 -3.48
C ASP A 320 -21.43 -1.19 -4.43
N THR A 321 -22.26 -0.18 -4.14
CA THR A 321 -22.32 1.08 -4.90
C THR A 321 -21.04 1.90 -4.70
N GLU A 322 -20.57 1.99 -3.46
CA GLU A 322 -19.32 2.69 -3.13
C GLU A 322 -18.12 2.02 -3.81
N THR A 323 -18.07 0.68 -3.78
CA THR A 323 -17.03 -0.11 -4.45
C THR A 323 -17.07 0.09 -5.97
N ALA A 324 -18.25 0.07 -6.58
CA ALA A 324 -18.40 0.30 -8.02
C ALA A 324 -17.90 1.70 -8.41
N ARG A 325 -18.24 2.73 -7.62
CA ARG A 325 -17.80 4.11 -7.86
C ARG A 325 -16.29 4.28 -7.67
N SER A 326 -15.68 3.65 -6.65
CA SER A 326 -14.23 3.73 -6.44
C SER A 326 -13.44 3.08 -7.57
N LEU A 327 -14.01 2.03 -8.18
CA LEU A 327 -13.43 1.34 -9.33
C LEU A 327 -13.79 1.98 -10.68
N GLY A 328 -14.61 3.05 -10.70
CA GLY A 328 -15.06 3.69 -11.94
C GLY A 328 -15.96 2.82 -12.82
N LEU A 329 -16.69 1.87 -12.23
CA LEU A 329 -17.55 0.91 -12.94
C LEU A 329 -18.91 1.51 -13.32
N ASP A 330 -19.55 0.91 -14.32
CA ASP A 330 -20.91 1.28 -14.73
C ASP A 330 -21.95 0.77 -13.71
N VAL A 331 -22.57 1.69 -12.97
CA VAL A 331 -23.47 1.37 -11.87
C VAL A 331 -24.87 1.96 -12.08
N VAL A 332 -25.89 1.12 -11.93
CA VAL A 332 -27.30 1.56 -11.84
C VAL A 332 -27.66 1.71 -10.37
N THR A 333 -28.03 2.92 -9.95
CA THR A 333 -28.40 3.22 -8.56
C THR A 333 -29.87 3.58 -8.39
N VAL A 334 -30.45 3.19 -7.27
CA VAL A 334 -31.80 3.57 -6.83
C VAL A 334 -31.77 4.26 -5.48
N ASN A 335 -32.81 5.05 -5.18
CA ASN A 335 -32.91 5.73 -3.90
C ASN A 335 -32.89 4.72 -2.72
N PRO A 336 -32.31 5.08 -1.57
CA PRO A 336 -32.26 4.20 -0.41
C PRO A 336 -33.65 3.70 -0.01
N PHE A 337 -33.76 2.40 0.27
CA PHE A 337 -35.00 1.72 0.71
C PHE A 337 -36.17 1.79 -0.29
N SER A 338 -35.91 2.15 -1.55
CA SER A 338 -36.92 2.13 -2.60
C SER A 338 -36.90 0.82 -3.38
N ALA A 339 -38.04 0.42 -3.93
CA ALA A 339 -38.07 -0.66 -4.90
C ALA A 339 -37.41 -0.21 -6.20
N VAL A 340 -36.81 -1.13 -6.95
CA VAL A 340 -36.26 -0.81 -8.28
C VAL A 340 -37.41 -0.39 -9.20
N GLY A 341 -37.47 0.89 -9.53
CA GLY A 341 -38.50 1.45 -10.41
C GLY A 341 -38.30 1.03 -11.88
N ASP A 342 -39.33 1.17 -12.70
CA ASP A 342 -39.35 0.67 -14.09
C ASP A 342 -38.17 1.17 -14.93
N ALA A 343 -37.70 2.40 -14.73
CA ALA A 343 -36.54 2.96 -15.42
C ALA A 343 -35.24 2.22 -15.06
N ALA A 344 -34.99 2.00 -13.76
CA ALA A 344 -33.82 1.24 -13.30
C ALA A 344 -33.90 -0.24 -13.70
N GLN A 345 -35.11 -0.82 -13.72
CA GLN A 345 -35.29 -2.19 -14.23
C GLN A 345 -34.93 -2.30 -15.71
N ALA A 346 -35.31 -1.33 -16.54
CA ALA A 346 -34.95 -1.29 -17.95
C ALA A 346 -33.44 -1.15 -18.15
N GLU A 347 -32.79 -0.27 -17.39
CA GLU A 347 -31.34 -0.09 -17.43
C GLU A 347 -30.54 -1.32 -17.02
N VAL A 348 -31.01 -2.06 -16.00
CA VAL A 348 -30.42 -3.35 -15.60
C VAL A 348 -30.66 -4.40 -16.68
N ALA A 349 -31.87 -4.49 -17.23
CA ALA A 349 -32.18 -5.45 -18.28
C ALA A 349 -31.32 -5.24 -19.53
N THR A 350 -31.06 -3.99 -19.92
CA THR A 350 -30.12 -3.66 -21.02
C THR A 350 -28.72 -4.17 -20.72
N ARG A 351 -28.15 -3.86 -19.54
CA ARG A 351 -26.80 -4.32 -19.16
C ARG A 351 -26.69 -5.83 -19.06
N VAL A 352 -27.72 -6.49 -18.56
CA VAL A 352 -27.80 -7.96 -18.52
C VAL A 352 -27.81 -8.55 -19.93
N ALA A 353 -28.56 -7.95 -20.86
CA ALA A 353 -28.62 -8.41 -22.24
C ALA A 353 -27.31 -8.17 -23.02
N GLU A 354 -26.58 -7.11 -22.66
CA GLU A 354 -25.27 -6.77 -23.25
C GLU A 354 -24.10 -7.48 -22.57
N ALA A 355 -24.32 -8.17 -21.45
CA ALA A 355 -23.28 -8.88 -20.72
C ALA A 355 -23.03 -10.27 -21.33
N ASP A 356 -21.75 -10.60 -21.50
CA ASP A 356 -21.31 -11.94 -21.92
C ASP A 356 -21.53 -12.97 -20.81
N CYS A 357 -21.58 -12.53 -19.55
CA CYS A 357 -21.91 -13.35 -18.39
C CYS A 357 -22.50 -12.50 -17.26
N VAL A 358 -23.45 -13.08 -16.51
CA VAL A 358 -24.02 -12.47 -15.31
C VAL A 358 -23.57 -13.23 -14.06
N VAL A 359 -23.00 -12.50 -13.10
CA VAL A 359 -22.65 -13.03 -11.78
C VAL A 359 -23.69 -12.59 -10.76
N VAL A 360 -24.35 -13.54 -10.11
CA VAL A 360 -25.30 -13.27 -9.02
C VAL A 360 -24.62 -13.58 -7.69
N ALA A 361 -24.37 -12.55 -6.88
CA ALA A 361 -23.74 -12.70 -5.57
C ALA A 361 -24.65 -13.43 -4.57
N ASP A 362 -24.11 -13.75 -3.38
CA ASP A 362 -24.86 -14.34 -2.25
C ASP A 362 -25.78 -13.31 -1.57
N VAL A 363 -26.52 -12.55 -2.38
CA VAL A 363 -27.35 -11.40 -1.99
C VAL A 363 -28.63 -11.84 -1.29
N GLU A 364 -29.08 -11.00 -0.35
CA GLU A 364 -30.40 -11.08 0.26
C GLU A 364 -31.48 -10.56 -0.69
N VAL A 365 -32.53 -11.35 -0.89
CA VAL A 365 -33.56 -11.09 -1.89
C VAL A 365 -34.86 -10.70 -1.21
N GLY A 366 -35.19 -9.41 -1.29
CA GLY A 366 -36.49 -8.87 -0.89
C GLY A 366 -37.37 -8.56 -2.10
N THR A 367 -38.57 -8.04 -1.84
CA THR A 367 -39.47 -7.57 -2.92
C THR A 367 -38.86 -6.43 -3.72
N GLY A 368 -38.02 -5.59 -3.09
CA GLY A 368 -37.42 -4.41 -3.69
C GLY A 368 -36.39 -4.71 -4.78
N ASN A 369 -35.60 -5.78 -4.65
CA ASN A 369 -34.53 -6.16 -5.58
C ASN A 369 -34.83 -7.44 -6.39
N LEU A 370 -36.02 -8.02 -6.24
CA LEU A 370 -36.45 -9.20 -6.99
C LEU A 370 -36.39 -9.00 -8.51
N ALA A 371 -36.55 -7.76 -8.98
CA ALA A 371 -36.43 -7.42 -10.40
C ALA A 371 -35.02 -7.70 -10.95
N ASN A 372 -33.96 -7.48 -10.15
CA ASN A 372 -32.59 -7.76 -10.57
C ASN A 372 -32.39 -9.27 -10.80
N LEU A 373 -32.92 -10.12 -9.92
CA LEU A 373 -32.86 -11.57 -10.08
C LEU A 373 -33.63 -12.05 -11.31
N ARG A 374 -34.77 -11.43 -11.60
CA ARG A 374 -35.56 -11.75 -12.79
C ARG A 374 -34.82 -11.36 -14.06
N ALA A 375 -34.20 -10.18 -14.08
CA ALA A 375 -33.37 -9.75 -15.21
C ALA A 375 -32.19 -10.71 -15.40
N ALA A 376 -31.44 -11.03 -14.35
CA ALA A 376 -30.34 -11.99 -14.39
C ALA A 376 -30.76 -13.37 -14.92
N ALA A 377 -31.99 -13.80 -14.63
CA ALA A 377 -32.50 -15.08 -15.10
C ALA A 377 -32.72 -15.12 -16.61
N GLU A 378 -32.69 -13.99 -17.31
CA GLU A 378 -32.79 -13.91 -18.77
C GLU A 378 -31.42 -14.00 -19.46
N ALA A 379 -30.31 -13.82 -18.73
CA ALA A 379 -28.96 -13.82 -19.28
C ALA A 379 -28.57 -15.15 -19.94
N GLU A 380 -27.72 -15.08 -20.97
CA GLU A 380 -27.25 -16.26 -21.69
C GLU A 380 -26.37 -17.15 -20.80
N ARG A 381 -25.44 -16.54 -20.04
CA ARG A 381 -24.49 -17.23 -19.16
C ARG A 381 -24.62 -16.70 -17.74
N ILE A 382 -24.72 -17.61 -16.77
CA ILE A 382 -25.02 -17.24 -15.37
C ILE A 382 -24.07 -17.99 -14.43
N VAL A 383 -23.41 -17.24 -13.57
CA VAL A 383 -22.63 -17.77 -12.44
C VAL A 383 -23.34 -17.34 -11.15
N LEU A 384 -23.76 -18.32 -10.35
CA LEU A 384 -24.41 -18.08 -9.06
C LEU A 384 -23.43 -18.35 -7.94
N VAL A 385 -23.28 -17.37 -7.04
CA VAL A 385 -22.58 -17.57 -5.78
C VAL A 385 -23.56 -18.07 -4.72
N GLU A 386 -23.24 -19.21 -4.11
CA GLU A 386 -24.01 -19.76 -3.00
C GLU A 386 -23.08 -20.12 -1.83
N GLU A 387 -22.98 -19.21 -0.86
CA GLU A 387 -22.26 -19.43 0.40
C GLU A 387 -23.23 -19.89 1.50
N ARG A 388 -24.49 -19.42 1.42
CA ARG A 388 -25.56 -19.74 2.36
C ARG A 388 -26.78 -20.29 1.61
N PRO A 389 -27.54 -21.22 2.22
CA PRO A 389 -28.79 -21.71 1.63
C PRO A 389 -29.73 -20.56 1.26
N PHE A 390 -30.28 -20.57 0.05
CA PHE A 390 -31.14 -19.47 -0.43
C PHE A 390 -32.34 -19.18 0.50
N GLY A 391 -32.85 -20.19 1.20
CA GLY A 391 -33.95 -20.02 2.17
C GLY A 391 -33.64 -19.05 3.32
N GLU A 392 -32.37 -18.90 3.69
CA GLU A 392 -31.94 -17.98 4.76
C GLU A 392 -31.89 -16.52 4.29
N ARG A 393 -31.84 -16.30 2.97
CA ARG A 393 -31.68 -15.00 2.32
C ARG A 393 -32.83 -14.65 1.39
N ASN A 394 -33.95 -15.37 1.49
CA ASN A 394 -35.16 -15.14 0.70
C ASN A 394 -36.27 -14.48 1.54
N TYR A 395 -36.36 -13.17 1.43
CA TYR A 395 -37.43 -12.35 2.02
C TYR A 395 -38.55 -12.02 1.02
N ALA A 396 -38.43 -12.45 -0.24
CA ALA A 396 -39.43 -12.29 -1.29
C ALA A 396 -40.43 -13.46 -1.40
N GLY A 397 -40.31 -14.45 -0.51
CA GLY A 397 -41.21 -15.60 -0.44
C GLY A 397 -41.16 -16.46 -1.71
N GLU A 398 -42.34 -16.91 -2.17
CA GLU A 398 -42.41 -17.85 -3.31
C GLU A 398 -41.90 -17.25 -4.61
N ALA A 399 -42.16 -15.96 -4.84
CA ALA A 399 -41.69 -15.27 -6.03
C ALA A 399 -40.15 -15.21 -6.11
N GLY A 400 -39.48 -15.03 -4.96
CA GLY A 400 -38.03 -15.12 -4.86
C GLY A 400 -37.52 -16.54 -5.13
N ARG A 401 -38.16 -17.55 -4.54
CA ARG A 401 -37.80 -18.95 -4.73
C ARG A 401 -37.93 -19.40 -6.18
N SER A 402 -39.01 -19.03 -6.85
CA SER A 402 -39.19 -19.35 -8.29
C SER A 402 -38.15 -18.65 -9.17
N ALA A 403 -37.79 -17.39 -8.88
CA ALA A 403 -36.76 -16.69 -9.63
C ALA A 403 -35.37 -17.31 -9.43
N TYR A 404 -35.01 -17.63 -8.20
CA TYR A 404 -33.72 -18.24 -7.87
C TYR A 404 -33.57 -19.66 -8.43
N ASN A 405 -34.63 -20.47 -8.40
CA ASN A 405 -34.59 -21.80 -9.00
C ASN A 405 -34.33 -21.73 -10.51
N ARG A 406 -34.92 -20.76 -11.23
CA ARG A 406 -34.62 -20.54 -12.66
C ARG A 406 -33.16 -20.18 -12.91
N LEU A 407 -32.59 -19.32 -12.06
CA LEU A 407 -31.15 -19.01 -12.12
C LEU A 407 -30.32 -20.28 -11.94
N ARG A 408 -30.63 -21.10 -10.92
CA ARG A 408 -29.91 -22.34 -10.61
C ARG A 408 -30.05 -23.42 -11.69
N GLU A 409 -31.18 -23.49 -12.37
CA GLU A 409 -31.41 -24.42 -13.49
C GLU A 409 -30.61 -24.05 -14.73
N ARG A 410 -30.33 -22.75 -14.93
CA ARG A 410 -29.63 -22.22 -16.12
C ARG A 410 -28.15 -21.92 -15.89
N GLY A 411 -27.75 -21.67 -14.65
CA GLY A 411 -26.42 -21.21 -14.29
C GLY A 411 -25.56 -22.24 -13.57
N VAL A 412 -24.27 -21.92 -13.47
CA VAL A 412 -23.31 -22.71 -12.68
C VAL A 412 -23.25 -22.15 -11.27
N VAL A 413 -23.48 -23.01 -10.27
CA VAL A 413 -23.38 -22.63 -8.86
C VAL A 413 -21.96 -22.87 -8.36
N VAL A 414 -21.37 -21.85 -7.75
CA VAL A 414 -19.98 -21.87 -7.28
C VAL A 414 -19.84 -21.23 -5.89
N SER A 415 -18.71 -21.52 -5.25
CA SER A 415 -18.27 -20.78 -4.07
C SER A 415 -17.68 -19.42 -4.48
N SER A 416 -17.59 -18.51 -3.52
CA SER A 416 -16.96 -17.19 -3.66
C SER A 416 -15.50 -17.27 -4.11
N ALA A 417 -14.80 -18.38 -3.84
CA ALA A 417 -13.43 -18.61 -4.28
C ALA A 417 -13.32 -18.89 -5.79
N ASP A 418 -14.36 -19.46 -6.39
CA ASP A 418 -14.31 -20.01 -7.75
C ASP A 418 -15.03 -19.13 -8.79
N VAL A 419 -15.48 -17.94 -8.40
CA VAL A 419 -16.24 -17.04 -9.31
C VAL A 419 -15.45 -16.70 -10.57
N LEU A 420 -14.19 -16.31 -10.42
CA LEU A 420 -13.38 -15.88 -11.57
C LEU A 420 -13.10 -17.03 -12.55
N SER A 421 -12.77 -18.22 -12.03
CA SER A 421 -12.55 -19.41 -12.87
C SER A 421 -13.83 -19.89 -13.54
N ALA A 422 -14.98 -19.77 -12.86
CA ALA A 422 -16.29 -20.08 -13.44
C ALA A 422 -16.67 -19.12 -14.58
N VAL A 423 -16.44 -17.82 -14.41
CA VAL A 423 -16.63 -16.82 -15.47
C VAL A 423 -15.73 -17.11 -16.67
N GLN A 424 -14.44 -17.36 -16.43
CA GLN A 424 -13.49 -17.72 -17.50
C GLN A 424 -13.94 -18.99 -18.25
N THR A 425 -14.42 -20.01 -17.54
CA THR A 425 -14.91 -21.25 -18.15
C THR A 425 -16.15 -20.99 -19.02
N GLN A 426 -17.13 -20.23 -18.50
CA GLN A 426 -18.34 -19.86 -19.24
C GLN A 426 -18.03 -19.08 -20.53
N LEU A 427 -16.99 -18.24 -20.53
CA LEU A 427 -16.59 -17.48 -21.71
C LEU A 427 -15.73 -18.29 -22.71
N ALA A 428 -14.95 -19.26 -22.23
CA ALA A 428 -14.09 -20.08 -23.08
C ALA A 428 -14.86 -21.11 -23.94
N GLU A 429 -16.00 -21.62 -23.45
CA GLU A 429 -16.79 -22.68 -24.11
C GLU A 429 -17.34 -22.31 -25.51
N HIS A 430 -17.28 -21.04 -25.92
CA HIS A 430 -17.74 -20.58 -27.24
C HIS A 430 -16.64 -20.25 -28.25
N GLY A 431 -15.37 -20.53 -27.95
CA GLY A 431 -14.24 -20.37 -28.88
C GLY A 431 -14.08 -21.51 -29.92
N GLN A 432 -14.85 -22.59 -29.83
CA GLN A 432 -14.78 -23.72 -30.79
C GLN A 432 -16.07 -23.84 -31.62
N PRO A 433 -15.98 -23.91 -32.96
CA PRO A 433 -17.16 -24.20 -33.80
C PRO A 433 -17.64 -25.63 -33.55
N PRO A 434 -18.95 -25.92 -33.75
CA PRO A 434 -19.51 -27.23 -33.50
C PRO A 434 -18.84 -28.26 -34.41
N LEU A 435 -18.42 -29.39 -33.83
CA LEU A 435 -17.96 -30.55 -34.58
C LEU A 435 -19.13 -31.06 -35.43
N ASP A 436 -19.04 -30.83 -36.74
CA ASP A 436 -19.94 -31.42 -37.72
C ASP A 436 -19.94 -32.95 -37.57
N SER A 437 -21.14 -33.49 -37.41
CA SER A 437 -21.44 -34.89 -37.62
C SER A 437 -21.20 -35.26 -39.08
N GLU A 438 -20.25 -36.16 -39.36
CA GLU A 438 -20.39 -37.31 -40.27
C GLU A 438 -19.02 -37.93 -40.59
N SER A 439 -18.80 -39.17 -40.15
CA SER A 439 -18.36 -40.22 -41.06
C SER A 439 -18.67 -41.58 -40.43
N VAL A 440 -19.80 -42.13 -40.82
CA VAL A 440 -20.09 -43.57 -40.77
C VAL A 440 -19.01 -44.27 -41.61
N GLY A 441 -18.03 -44.84 -40.93
CA GLY A 441 -17.02 -45.72 -41.51
C GLY A 441 -17.39 -47.17 -41.24
N THR A 442 -17.93 -47.82 -42.26
CA THR A 442 -18.15 -49.26 -42.35
C THR A 442 -16.83 -50.01 -42.20
N THR A 443 -16.75 -50.97 -41.28
CA THR A 443 -15.87 -52.14 -41.43
C THR A 443 -16.56 -53.39 -40.88
N SER A 444 -16.92 -54.27 -41.81
CA SER A 444 -17.22 -55.68 -41.57
C SER A 444 -15.95 -56.49 -41.75
N SER A 445 -15.57 -57.27 -40.74
CA SER A 445 -14.72 -58.49 -40.71
C SER A 445 -14.20 -58.62 -39.28
N GLU A 446 -14.51 -59.61 -38.45
CA GLU A 446 -14.98 -61.00 -38.61
C GLU A 446 -16.18 -61.33 -37.71
#